data_AF-A0A9D9LAL2-F1
#
_entry.id   AF-A0A9D9LAL2-F1
#
_cell.length_a   1.000
_cell.length_b   1.000
_cell.length_c   1.000
_cell.angle_alpha   90.00
_cell.angle_beta   90.00
_cell.angle_gamma   90.00
#
_symmetry.space_group_name_H-M   'P 1'
#
loop_
_entity.id
_entity.type
_entity.pdbx_description
1 polymer ?
#
loop_
_entity_poly.entity_id
_entity_poly.type
_entity_poly.pdbx_seq_one_letter_code
_entity_poly.pdbx_strand_id
1 'polypeptide(L)' 'MDRWAAQFPAYGFSQHKGYGTAVHLAQIAEHGPCAIHRRSFAGVREHVGAGGAQGSLW' A
#
# COMPACT_ATOMS: atom_id res chain seq x y z
N MET A 1 -2.47 -4.92 -14.56
CA MET A 1 -2.89 -4.84 -13.13
C MET A 1 -4.10 -3.91 -13.03
N ASP A 2 -5.03 -4.03 -13.97
CA ASP A 2 -5.88 -2.87 -14.30
C ASP A 2 -7.16 -2.90 -13.47
N ARG A 3 -7.67 -4.12 -13.18
CA ARG A 3 -8.72 -4.34 -12.19
C ARG A 3 -8.35 -3.77 -10.82
N TRP A 4 -7.12 -4.01 -10.35
CA TRP A 4 -6.68 -3.53 -9.03
C TRP A 4 -6.36 -2.04 -9.02
N ALA A 5 -5.85 -1.50 -10.14
CA ALA A 5 -5.68 -0.05 -10.28
C ALA A 5 -7.04 0.67 -10.21
N ALA A 6 -8.09 0.11 -10.81
CA ALA A 6 -9.45 0.65 -10.71
C ALA A 6 -10.03 0.52 -9.29
N GLN A 7 -9.81 -0.61 -8.62
CA GLN A 7 -10.36 -0.88 -7.29
C GLN A 7 -9.60 -0.18 -6.15
N PHE A 8 -8.31 0.07 -6.31
CA PHE A 8 -7.41 0.66 -5.31
C PHE A 8 -6.57 1.79 -5.95
N PRO A 9 -7.21 2.90 -6.39
CA PRO A 9 -6.54 3.94 -7.17
C PRO A 9 -5.40 4.64 -6.42
N ALA A 10 -5.47 4.70 -5.09
CA ALA A 10 -4.46 5.33 -4.24
C ALA A 10 -3.07 4.63 -4.27
N TYR A 11 -2.99 3.40 -4.80
CA TYR A 11 -1.80 2.56 -4.74
C TYR A 11 -1.07 2.41 -6.07
N GLY A 12 -1.41 3.18 -7.12
CA GLY A 12 -0.62 3.26 -8.35
C GLY A 12 -0.39 1.95 -9.12
N PHE A 13 -1.21 0.90 -8.90
CA PHE A 13 -0.95 -0.45 -9.42
C PHE A 13 -0.76 -0.54 -10.95
N SER A 14 -1.28 0.41 -11.71
CA SER A 14 -1.04 0.50 -13.17
C SER A 14 0.42 0.79 -13.50
N GLN A 15 1.16 1.50 -12.64
CA GLN A 15 2.52 1.98 -12.87
C GLN A 15 3.57 0.92 -12.47
N HIS A 16 3.48 0.37 -11.26
CA HIS A 16 4.52 -0.54 -10.72
C HIS A 16 4.01 -1.98 -10.50
N LYS A 17 2.77 -2.30 -10.89
CA LYS A 17 2.21 -3.66 -10.87
C LYS A 17 2.25 -4.38 -9.49
N GLY A 18 2.37 -3.63 -8.40
CA GLY A 18 2.47 -4.16 -7.03
C GLY A 18 3.89 -4.52 -6.56
N TYR A 19 4.93 -4.19 -7.33
CA TYR A 19 6.30 -4.23 -6.82
C TYR A 19 6.52 -3.12 -5.77
N GLY A 20 7.34 -3.41 -4.75
CA GLY A 20 7.69 -2.51 -3.65
C GLY A 20 8.62 -1.37 -4.07
N THR A 21 8.19 -0.56 -5.04
CA THR A 21 8.87 0.68 -5.43
C THR A 21 8.73 1.73 -4.33
N ALA A 22 9.60 2.73 -4.30
CA ALA A 22 9.52 3.82 -3.32
C ALA A 22 8.13 4.49 -3.32
N VAL A 23 7.53 4.69 -4.50
CA VAL A 23 6.18 5.24 -4.64
C VAL A 23 5.13 4.33 -4.01
N HIS A 24 5.21 3.03 -4.26
CA HIS A 24 4.23 2.09 -3.70
C HIS A 24 4.35 1.97 -2.18
N LEU A 25 5.57 1.95 -1.65
CA LEU A 25 5.82 1.92 -0.21
C LEU A 25 5.33 3.20 0.48
N ALA A 26 5.51 4.37 -0.15
CA ALA A 26 4.95 5.62 0.35
C ALA A 26 3.41 5.58 0.41
N GLN A 27 2.77 5.04 -0.62
CA GLN A 27 1.30 4.87 -0.65
C GLN A 27 0.81 3.88 0.43
N ILE A 28 1.54 2.79 0.67
CA ILE A 28 1.23 1.85 1.77
C ILE A 28 1.41 2.53 3.13
N ALA A 29 2.44 3.36 3.30
CA ALA A 29 2.66 4.09 4.54
C ALA A 29 1.55 5.12 4.81
N GLU A 30 1.07 5.81 3.76
CA GLU A 30 0.01 6.82 3.86
C GLU A 30 -1.37 6.21 4.10
N HIS A 31 -1.72 5.15 3.35
CA HIS A 31 -3.08 4.60 3.33
C HIS A 31 -3.24 3.29 4.12
N GLY A 32 -2.16 2.74 4.64
CA GLY A 32 -2.09 1.37 5.13
C GLY A 32 -2.13 0.35 3.98
N PRO A 33 -2.07 -0.95 4.26
CA PRO A 33 -2.15 -1.99 3.24
C PRO A 33 -3.61 -2.34 2.91
N CYS A 34 -3.98 -2.32 1.62
CA CYS A 34 -5.29 -2.82 1.16
C CYS A 34 -5.40 -4.35 1.12
N ALA A 35 -6.60 -4.86 0.81
CA ALA A 35 -6.97 -6.27 0.87
C ALA A 35 -6.09 -7.23 0.04
N ILE A 36 -5.45 -6.76 -1.04
CA ILE A 36 -4.61 -7.60 -1.91
C ILE A 36 -3.12 -7.59 -1.54
N HIS A 37 -2.70 -6.76 -0.57
CA HIS A 37 -1.31 -6.76 -0.13
C HIS A 37 -0.98 -8.01 0.66
N ARG A 38 0.19 -8.59 0.37
CA ARG A 38 0.71 -9.71 1.15
C ARG A 38 1.30 -9.21 2.46
N ARG A 39 0.56 -9.44 3.55
CA ARG A 39 0.87 -8.95 4.90
C ARG A 39 2.23 -9.39 5.46
N SER A 40 2.85 -10.44 4.93
CA SER A 40 4.18 -10.90 5.34
C SER A 40 5.34 -10.15 4.67
N PHE A 41 5.07 -9.32 3.66
CA PHE A 41 6.13 -8.65 2.89
C PHE A 41 6.69 -7.45 3.66
N ALA A 42 8.00 -7.26 3.56
CA ALA A 42 8.66 -6.05 4.05
C ALA A 42 8.06 -4.81 3.36
N GLY A 43 7.79 -3.76 4.14
CA GLY A 43 7.08 -2.56 3.71
C GLY A 43 5.56 -2.68 3.79
N VAL A 44 5.01 -3.88 3.98
CA VAL A 44 3.58 -4.12 4.22
C VAL A 44 3.35 -4.49 5.68
N ARG A 45 4.12 -5.44 6.22
CA ARG A 45 3.93 -5.98 7.57
C ARG A 45 4.01 -4.92 8.66
N GLU A 46 4.80 -3.87 8.43
CA GLU A 46 4.97 -2.74 9.34
C GLU A 46 3.68 -1.92 9.51
N HIS A 47 2.75 -2.05 8.56
CA HIS A 47 1.47 -1.34 8.53
C HIS A 47 0.26 -2.28 8.74
N VAL A 48 0.49 -3.54 9.13
CA VAL A 48 -0.58 -4.51 9.45
C VAL A 48 -0.89 -4.45 10.95
N GLY A 49 -1.97 -3.73 11.31
CA GLY A 49 -2.59 -3.82 12.64
C GLY A 49 -2.11 -2.83 13.70
N ALA A 50 -2.59 -1.60 13.60
CA ALA A 50 -3.32 -0.91 14.67
C ALA A 50 -4.48 -0.19 13.95
N GLY A 51 -5.72 -0.38 14.42
CA GLY A 51 -6.88 0.21 13.77
C GLY A 51 -6.79 1.74 13.70
N GLY A 52 -7.17 2.30 12.56
CA GLY A 52 -7.70 3.67 12.39
C GLY A 52 -6.90 4.83 13.00
N ALA A 53 -6.37 5.68 12.11
CA ALA A 53 -5.68 6.95 12.40
C ALA A 53 -4.31 6.74 13.05
N GLN A 54 -3.22 7.38 12.63
CA GLN A 54 -3.05 8.77 12.24
C GLN A 54 -1.64 8.98 11.67
N GLY A 55 -1.50 9.97 10.80
CA GLY A 55 -0.36 10.88 10.82
C GLY A 55 0.90 10.40 10.10
N SER A 56 1.12 10.99 8.93
CA SER A 56 2.47 11.31 8.47
C SER A 56 3.27 11.94 9.62
N LEU A 57 4.46 11.40 9.86
CA LEU A 57 5.51 12.01 10.66
C LEU A 57 6.86 11.84 9.96
N TRP A 58 6.91 11.92 8.63
CA TRP A 58 8.12 12.16 7.84
C TRP A 58 7.72 12.80 6.52
#